data_AF-A0A933LGU3-F1
#
_entry.id   AF-A0A933LGU3-F1
#
_cell.length_a   1.000
_cell.length_b   1.000
_cell.length_c   1.000
_cell.angle_alpha   90.00
_cell.angle_beta   90.00
_cell.angle_gamma   90.00
#
_symmetry.space_group_name_H-M   'P 1'
#
loop_
_entity.id
_entity.type
_entity.pdbx_description
1 polymer ?
#
loop_
_entity_poly.entity_id
_entity_poly.type
_entity_poly.pdbx_seq_one_letter_code
_entity_poly.pdbx_strand_id
1 'polypeptide(L)'
;VARRTDADPSRVLATSFSSGGYIAHYMVNRHPERFSCLAVRGSNFSENMLNPSQIAKYRNMKIAIFFGQNDFKLCADESLRAVEWYRQHRFDVTAKKVGGLGHERKPEVAAAFFASTIGVNPKTPPDLGPLVMMDVMPRGGLRSPRPELSPPPRTVSPPQPAEPQRGAGAAPPIDTPDSAVSAVRTPPPRPAVQPGPAPTVQRPPASTRIVPRRTETPKRPTGQNSPEVGKPAPRTPERTKSPIVFTQREQVDFAPSPAGIRVHGETAGKAPMQVSLSVDLPDQLKDGATILWTDNERPIPAVHAFETLVLLREPGQHRIAAHIITADDRKLVLRQTITVLSPSSQPAS
;
A
#
# COMPACT_ATOMS: atom_id res chain seq x y z
N VAL A 1 -1.20 -15.90 13.31
CA VAL A 1 0.27 -15.76 13.45
C VAL A 1 0.66 -15.81 14.92
N ALA A 2 0.27 -14.86 15.77
CA ALA A 2 0.64 -14.85 17.21
C ALA A 2 0.39 -16.19 17.96
N ARG A 3 -0.75 -16.86 17.74
CA ARG A 3 -1.04 -18.18 18.33
C ARG A 3 -0.08 -19.32 17.92
N ARG A 4 0.76 -19.09 16.90
CA ARG A 4 1.72 -20.07 16.36
C ARG A 4 3.18 -19.64 16.52
N THR A 5 3.48 -18.40 16.89
CA THR A 5 4.84 -17.84 16.72
C THR A 5 5.40 -17.09 17.94
N ASP A 6 4.80 -17.18 19.14
CA ASP A 6 5.20 -16.44 20.35
C ASP A 6 5.48 -14.94 20.11
N ALA A 7 4.86 -14.39 19.07
CA ALA A 7 5.07 -13.01 18.67
C ALA A 7 4.29 -12.08 19.60
N ASP A 8 4.97 -11.07 20.12
CA ASP A 8 4.35 -10.03 20.94
C ASP A 8 3.31 -9.26 20.11
N PRO A 9 2.00 -9.35 20.43
CA PRO A 9 0.96 -8.68 19.68
C PRO A 9 1.04 -7.15 19.77
N SER A 10 1.75 -6.59 20.75
CA SER A 10 1.99 -5.16 20.87
C SER A 10 3.13 -4.65 19.96
N ARG A 11 3.88 -5.56 19.31
CA ARG A 11 5.06 -5.26 18.48
C ARG A 11 4.92 -5.79 17.05
N VAL A 12 3.71 -5.75 16.52
CA VAL A 12 3.45 -6.13 15.12
C VAL A 12 3.66 -4.91 14.22
N LEU A 13 4.61 -5.03 13.30
CA LEU A 13 5.08 -3.95 12.45
C LEU A 13 4.59 -4.16 11.01
N ALA A 14 4.17 -3.10 10.32
CA ALA A 14 3.71 -3.15 8.94
C ALA A 14 4.68 -2.42 7.99
N THR A 15 5.10 -3.07 6.92
CA THR A 15 5.88 -2.45 5.84
C THR A 15 5.37 -2.90 4.48
N SER A 16 5.64 -2.10 3.45
CA SER A 16 5.37 -2.43 2.06
C SER A 16 6.34 -1.72 1.12
N PHE A 17 6.26 -2.09 -0.14
CA PHE A 17 6.97 -1.45 -1.24
C PHE A 17 6.03 -1.31 -2.44
N SER A 18 6.14 -0.21 -3.20
CA SER A 18 5.38 0.00 -4.44
C SER A 18 3.86 -0.13 -4.20
N SER A 19 3.17 -0.89 -5.05
CA SER A 19 1.72 -1.14 -4.98
C SER A 19 1.24 -1.78 -3.68
N GLY A 20 2.13 -2.48 -2.95
CA GLY A 20 1.83 -3.00 -1.61
C GLY A 20 1.49 -1.89 -0.60
N GLY A 21 1.84 -0.64 -0.91
CA GLY A 21 1.41 0.57 -0.22
C GLY A 21 -0.07 0.66 0.04
N TYR A 22 -0.88 0.51 -1.00
CA TYR A 22 -2.33 0.58 -0.90
C TYR A 22 -2.86 -0.38 0.16
N ILE A 23 -2.37 -1.62 0.18
CA ILE A 23 -2.76 -2.64 1.15
C ILE A 23 -2.25 -2.30 2.55
N ALA A 24 -0.99 -1.87 2.71
CA ALA A 24 -0.44 -1.57 4.03
C ALA A 24 -1.17 -0.39 4.70
N HIS A 25 -1.40 0.70 3.96
CA HIS A 25 -2.18 1.84 4.45
C HIS A 25 -3.61 1.45 4.82
N TYR A 26 -4.28 0.67 3.97
CA TYR A 26 -5.61 0.13 4.24
C TYR A 26 -5.64 -0.73 5.50
N MET A 27 -4.70 -1.67 5.64
CA MET A 27 -4.67 -2.63 6.76
C MET A 27 -4.47 -1.95 8.11
N VAL A 28 -3.56 -0.96 8.21
CA VAL A 28 -3.35 -0.26 9.49
C VAL A 28 -4.52 0.67 9.84
N ASN A 29 -5.20 1.25 8.84
CA ASN A 29 -6.40 2.04 9.07
C ASN A 29 -7.59 1.17 9.46
N ARG A 30 -7.76 -0.01 8.85
CA ARG A 30 -8.89 -0.91 9.09
C ARG A 30 -8.75 -1.73 10.38
N HIS A 31 -7.53 -2.10 10.73
CA HIS A 31 -7.19 -2.93 11.89
C HIS A 31 -6.13 -2.26 12.78
N PRO A 32 -6.39 -1.05 13.29
CA PRO A 32 -5.42 -0.30 14.08
C PRO A 32 -4.94 -1.04 15.34
N GLU A 33 -5.77 -1.93 15.89
CA GLU A 33 -5.45 -2.74 17.07
C GLU A 33 -4.38 -3.81 16.82
N ARG A 34 -4.03 -4.08 15.56
CA ARG A 34 -3.13 -5.17 15.17
C ARG A 34 -1.71 -4.72 14.85
N PHE A 35 -1.46 -3.42 14.74
CA PHE A 35 -0.18 -2.89 14.30
C PHE A 35 0.25 -1.78 15.25
N SER A 36 1.54 -1.71 15.56
CA SER A 36 2.11 -0.63 16.38
C SER A 36 2.85 0.42 15.57
N CYS A 37 3.20 0.11 14.32
CA CYS A 37 4.02 0.95 13.48
C CYS A 37 3.81 0.65 11.98
N LEU A 38 3.86 1.68 11.14
CA LEU A 38 3.86 1.57 9.68
C LEU A 38 5.13 2.21 9.11
N ALA A 39 5.85 1.49 8.24
CA ALA A 39 6.98 2.04 7.48
C ALA A 39 6.92 1.60 6.02
N VAL A 40 6.51 2.50 5.13
CA VAL A 40 6.36 2.20 3.69
C VAL A 40 7.51 2.79 2.86
N ARG A 41 7.84 2.14 1.74
CA ARG A 41 9.02 2.47 0.91
C ARG A 41 8.62 2.56 -0.57
N GLY A 42 8.94 3.67 -1.26
CA GLY A 42 8.56 3.91 -2.66
C GLY A 42 7.09 3.55 -2.91
N SER A 43 6.21 3.95 -2.00
CA SER A 43 4.93 3.29 -1.80
C SER A 43 3.80 4.06 -2.47
N ASN A 44 2.86 3.30 -3.05
CA ASN A 44 1.63 3.87 -3.56
C ASN A 44 0.65 4.25 -2.43
N PHE A 45 -0.20 5.25 -2.68
CA PHE A 45 -1.13 5.79 -1.69
C PHE A 45 -2.42 6.35 -2.31
N SER A 46 -3.55 6.07 -1.66
CA SER A 46 -4.85 6.64 -2.00
C SER A 46 -5.65 6.91 -0.72
N GLU A 47 -6.00 8.17 -0.48
CA GLU A 47 -6.82 8.59 0.67
C GLU A 47 -8.21 7.94 0.64
N ASN A 48 -8.78 7.72 -0.53
CA ASN A 48 -10.12 7.14 -0.70
C ASN A 48 -10.22 5.69 -0.16
N MET A 49 -9.08 5.04 0.08
CA MET A 49 -9.05 3.70 0.69
C MET A 49 -9.09 3.74 2.22
N LEU A 50 -8.91 4.92 2.83
CA LEU A 50 -8.85 5.08 4.27
C LEU A 50 -10.22 5.48 4.81
N ASN A 51 -10.56 4.96 5.99
CA ASN A 51 -11.76 5.32 6.72
C ASN A 51 -11.42 6.38 7.78
N PRO A 52 -11.88 7.64 7.63
CA PRO A 52 -11.58 8.72 8.57
C PRO A 52 -12.07 8.43 10.00
N SER A 53 -13.13 7.63 10.17
CA SER A 53 -13.65 7.27 11.50
C SER A 53 -12.65 6.45 12.34
N GLN A 54 -11.65 5.82 11.71
CA GLN A 54 -10.65 5.05 12.43
C GLN A 54 -9.48 5.91 12.95
N ILE A 55 -9.30 7.14 12.44
CA ILE A 55 -8.11 7.97 12.72
C ILE A 55 -7.86 8.15 14.21
N ALA A 56 -8.91 8.40 15.01
CA ALA A 56 -8.77 8.58 16.45
C ALA A 56 -8.18 7.35 17.16
N LYS A 57 -8.40 6.13 16.63
CA LYS A 57 -7.97 4.88 17.25
C LYS A 57 -6.47 4.61 17.12
N TYR A 58 -5.81 5.20 16.11
CA TYR A 58 -4.39 4.94 15.84
C TYR A 58 -3.57 6.19 15.56
N ARG A 59 -4.07 7.38 15.89
CA ARG A 59 -3.32 8.64 15.73
C ARG A 59 -1.93 8.62 16.36
N ASN A 60 -1.75 7.82 17.41
CA ASN A 60 -0.47 7.69 18.12
C ASN A 60 0.50 6.69 17.46
N MET A 61 0.08 5.96 16.42
CA MET A 61 0.94 5.07 15.65
C MET A 61 2.04 5.87 14.97
N LYS A 62 3.29 5.42 15.09
CA LYS A 62 4.42 6.02 14.36
C LYS A 62 4.33 5.62 12.89
N ILE A 63 4.45 6.60 12.01
CA ILE A 63 4.37 6.40 10.56
C ILE A 63 5.70 6.84 9.93
N ALA A 64 6.29 5.98 9.09
CA ALA A 64 7.41 6.35 8.24
C ALA A 64 7.09 6.15 6.76
N ILE A 65 7.50 7.12 5.95
CA ILE A 65 7.34 7.12 4.50
C ILE A 65 8.70 7.44 3.88
N PHE A 66 9.25 6.47 3.16
CA PHE A 66 10.52 6.58 2.45
C PHE A 66 10.28 6.49 0.95
N PHE A 67 10.95 7.29 0.13
CA PHE A 67 10.89 7.15 -1.33
C PHE A 67 12.16 7.69 -1.99
N GLY A 68 12.47 7.21 -3.20
CA GLY A 68 13.66 7.61 -3.92
C GLY A 68 13.58 9.04 -4.46
N GLN A 69 14.71 9.71 -4.61
CA GLN A 69 14.79 11.00 -5.31
C GLN A 69 14.41 10.87 -6.78
N ASN A 70 14.81 9.75 -7.40
CA ASN A 70 14.60 9.42 -8.81
C ASN A 70 13.52 8.34 -8.98
N ASP A 71 12.63 8.23 -7.99
CA ASP A 71 11.48 7.32 -8.03
C ASP A 71 10.52 7.68 -9.18
N PHE A 72 9.61 6.78 -9.56
CA PHE A 72 8.58 7.12 -10.54
C PHE A 72 7.79 8.32 -10.06
N LYS A 73 7.50 9.24 -10.97
CA LYS A 73 6.76 10.46 -10.66
C LYS A 73 5.47 10.15 -9.89
N LEU A 74 4.72 9.13 -10.33
CA LEU A 74 3.50 8.69 -9.65
C LEU A 74 3.77 8.23 -8.20
N CYS A 75 4.75 7.36 -7.97
CA CYS A 75 5.10 6.87 -6.64
C CYS A 75 5.61 8.00 -5.72
N ALA A 76 6.40 8.93 -6.26
CA ALA A 76 6.87 10.10 -5.54
C ALA A 76 5.72 11.04 -5.16
N ASP A 77 4.80 11.33 -6.10
CA ASP A 77 3.64 12.18 -5.85
C ASP A 77 2.69 11.55 -4.82
N GLU A 78 2.43 10.24 -4.93
CA GLU A 78 1.60 9.50 -3.96
C GLU A 78 2.27 9.41 -2.58
N SER A 79 3.59 9.20 -2.51
CA SER A 79 4.31 9.25 -1.23
C SER A 79 4.22 10.63 -0.58
N LEU A 80 4.32 11.71 -1.35
CA LEU A 80 4.13 13.08 -0.85
C LEU A 80 2.70 13.30 -0.37
N ARG A 81 1.69 12.80 -1.11
CA ARG A 81 0.28 12.86 -0.69
C ARG A 81 0.03 12.10 0.60
N ALA A 82 0.65 10.92 0.78
CA ALA A 82 0.58 10.18 2.04
C ALA A 82 1.14 11.00 3.20
N VAL A 83 2.33 11.60 3.01
CA VAL A 83 2.97 12.45 4.03
C VAL A 83 2.06 13.60 4.42
N GLU A 84 1.48 14.29 3.45
CA GLU A 84 0.54 15.39 3.69
C GLU A 84 -0.70 14.91 4.46
N TRP A 85 -1.33 13.81 4.01
CA TRP A 85 -2.51 13.25 4.65
C TRP A 85 -2.28 12.90 6.12
N TYR A 86 -1.21 12.16 6.43
CA TYR A 86 -0.92 11.78 7.81
C TYR A 86 -0.59 13.01 8.69
N ARG A 87 0.13 14.00 8.14
CA ARG A 87 0.43 15.26 8.87
C ARG A 87 -0.83 16.08 9.15
N GLN A 88 -1.72 16.22 8.16
CA GLN A 88 -3.00 16.92 8.32
C GLN A 88 -3.85 16.28 9.44
N HIS A 89 -3.76 14.96 9.59
CA HIS A 89 -4.47 14.20 10.62
C HIS A 89 -3.71 14.03 11.95
N ARG A 90 -2.62 14.79 12.13
CA ARG A 90 -1.83 14.89 13.38
C ARG A 90 -1.14 13.58 13.79
N PHE A 91 -0.73 12.77 12.83
CA PHE A 91 0.15 11.63 13.09
C PHE A 91 1.60 12.09 13.30
N ASP A 92 2.38 11.27 14.01
CA ASP A 92 3.83 11.41 14.05
C ASP A 92 4.44 10.75 12.81
N VAL A 93 4.91 11.58 11.87
CA VAL A 93 5.35 11.16 10.54
C VAL A 93 6.84 11.44 10.34
N THR A 94 7.62 10.37 10.18
CA THR A 94 9.00 10.43 9.68
C THR A 94 8.99 10.28 8.17
N ALA A 95 9.26 11.35 7.43
CA ALA A 95 9.25 11.34 5.97
C ALA A 95 10.64 11.68 5.42
N LYS A 96 11.24 10.75 4.67
CA LYS A 96 12.58 10.94 4.09
C LYS A 96 12.59 10.59 2.60
N LYS A 97 13.27 11.43 1.83
CA LYS A 97 13.60 11.18 0.42
C LYS A 97 15.05 10.67 0.34
N VAL A 98 15.28 9.55 -0.33
CA VAL A 98 16.60 8.91 -0.42
C VAL A 98 17.33 9.41 -1.67
N GLY A 99 18.46 10.08 -1.49
CA GLY A 99 19.24 10.68 -2.57
C GLY A 99 19.80 9.65 -3.54
N GLY A 100 19.77 9.97 -4.84
CA GLY A 100 20.26 9.10 -5.92
C GLY A 100 19.41 7.85 -6.19
N LEU A 101 18.52 7.48 -5.28
CA LEU A 101 17.74 6.24 -5.36
C LEU A 101 16.55 6.37 -6.33
N GLY A 102 16.36 5.34 -7.16
CA GLY A 102 15.16 5.17 -8.00
C GLY A 102 14.00 4.49 -7.25
N HIS A 103 13.22 3.70 -7.99
CA HIS A 103 12.19 2.83 -7.43
C HIS A 103 12.79 1.49 -6.94
N GLU A 104 13.74 1.57 -6.01
CA GLU A 104 14.53 0.42 -5.54
C GLU A 104 14.06 -0.10 -4.18
N ARG A 105 14.25 -1.39 -3.94
CA ARG A 105 13.94 -2.01 -2.65
C ARG A 105 15.08 -1.77 -1.65
N LYS A 106 14.87 -0.84 -0.71
CA LYS A 106 15.78 -0.64 0.44
C LYS A 106 15.12 -1.01 1.77
N PRO A 107 15.00 -2.30 2.13
CA PRO A 107 14.32 -2.70 3.38
C PRO A 107 15.02 -2.17 4.65
N GLU A 108 16.30 -1.82 4.54
CA GLU A 108 17.16 -1.35 5.63
C GLU A 108 16.62 -0.05 6.27
N VAL A 109 16.04 0.87 5.47
CA VAL A 109 15.47 2.12 6.02
C VAL A 109 14.25 1.87 6.91
N ALA A 110 13.41 0.89 6.55
CA ALA A 110 12.28 0.48 7.37
C ALA A 110 12.75 -0.29 8.61
N ALA A 111 13.73 -1.18 8.46
CA ALA A 111 14.31 -1.92 9.57
C ALA A 111 14.93 -0.98 10.62
N ALA A 112 15.66 0.05 10.20
CA ALA A 112 16.25 1.05 11.09
C ALA A 112 15.17 1.85 11.84
N PHE A 113 14.11 2.27 11.14
CA PHE A 113 12.98 2.96 11.75
C PHE A 113 12.26 2.08 12.77
N PHE A 114 12.03 0.81 12.45
CA PHE A 114 11.40 -0.15 13.36
C PHE A 114 12.24 -0.36 14.62
N ALA A 115 13.54 -0.62 14.46
CA ALA A 115 14.44 -0.83 15.58
C ALA A 115 14.40 0.34 16.57
N SER A 116 14.48 1.57 16.05
CA SER A 116 14.35 2.80 16.84
C SER A 116 12.97 2.92 17.50
N THR A 117 11.89 2.68 16.76
CA THR A 117 10.51 2.83 17.24
C THR A 117 10.18 1.90 18.40
N ILE A 118 10.63 0.64 18.36
CA ILE A 118 10.35 -0.35 19.42
C ILE A 118 11.48 -0.47 20.45
N GLY A 119 12.51 0.36 20.36
CA GLY A 119 13.63 0.39 21.31
C GLY A 119 14.44 -0.91 21.35
N VAL A 120 14.63 -1.57 20.19
CA VAL A 120 15.47 -2.78 20.09
C VAL A 120 16.78 -2.48 19.40
N ASN A 121 17.86 -3.06 19.92
CA ASN A 121 19.15 -3.07 19.25
C ASN A 121 19.26 -4.34 18.40
N PRO A 122 19.15 -4.25 17.07
CA PRO A 122 19.29 -5.42 16.20
C PRO A 122 20.70 -5.99 16.31
N LYS A 123 20.82 -7.32 16.29
CA LYS A 123 22.12 -8.02 16.35
C LYS A 123 23.07 -7.57 15.23
N THR A 124 22.50 -7.27 14.08
CA THR A 124 23.19 -6.67 12.94
C THR A 124 22.44 -5.38 12.62
N PRO A 125 23.01 -4.21 12.99
CA PRO A 125 22.46 -2.92 12.61
C PRO A 125 22.18 -2.87 11.10
N PRO A 126 21.03 -2.31 10.67
CA PRO A 126 20.77 -2.11 9.25
C PRO A 126 21.89 -1.27 8.66
N ASP A 127 22.56 -1.80 7.63
CA ASP A 127 23.58 -1.05 6.92
C ASP A 127 22.88 -0.04 6.00
N LEU A 128 22.82 1.22 6.46
CA LEU A 128 22.31 2.32 5.65
C LEU A 128 23.37 2.80 4.64
N GLY A 129 24.60 2.27 4.68
CA GLY A 129 25.66 2.54 3.72
C GLY A 129 25.82 4.05 3.41
N PRO A 130 25.97 4.42 2.13
CA PRO A 130 26.08 5.81 1.70
C PRO A 130 24.71 6.49 1.47
N LEU A 131 23.61 5.94 1.98
CA LEU A 131 22.28 6.50 1.70
C LEU A 131 22.14 7.91 2.29
N VAL A 132 21.92 8.89 1.42
CA VAL A 132 21.66 10.28 1.82
C VAL A 132 20.16 10.45 2.08
N MET A 133 19.78 10.55 3.35
CA MET A 133 18.38 10.70 3.77
C MET A 133 18.03 12.18 3.90
N MET A 134 17.25 12.72 2.97
CA MET A 134 16.78 14.10 2.98
C MET A 134 15.41 14.21 3.64
N ASP A 135 15.24 15.17 4.54
CA ASP A 135 13.94 15.44 5.15
C ASP A 135 12.92 15.96 4.13
N VAL A 136 11.72 15.37 4.15
CA VAL A 136 10.60 15.86 3.34
C VAL A 136 9.90 16.97 4.11
N MET A 137 10.27 18.20 3.79
CA MET A 137 9.66 19.39 4.38
C MET A 137 8.17 19.47 4.00
N PRO A 138 7.27 19.89 4.91
CA PRO A 138 5.90 20.19 4.55
C PRO A 138 5.88 21.26 3.47
N ARG A 139 5.15 21.02 2.37
CA ARG A 139 4.94 22.04 1.33
C ARG A 139 4.14 23.19 1.96
N GLY A 140 4.84 24.27 2.28
CA GLY A 140 4.24 25.48 2.84
C GLY A 140 4.53 25.64 4.33
N GLY A 141 5.63 26.33 4.65
CA GLY A 141 5.85 26.94 5.98
C GLY A 141 4.77 27.95 6.40
N LEU A 142 3.77 28.18 5.54
CA LEU A 142 2.50 28.76 5.92
C LEU A 142 1.68 27.67 6.59
N ARG A 143 1.71 27.63 7.93
CA ARG A 143 0.68 26.97 8.73
C ARG A 143 -0.67 27.24 8.08
N SER A 144 -1.29 26.24 7.44
CA SER A 144 -2.72 26.34 7.16
C SER A 144 -3.37 26.72 8.49
N PRO A 145 -4.13 27.83 8.56
CA PRO A 145 -4.77 28.23 9.80
C PRO A 145 -5.47 27.00 10.32
N ARG A 146 -5.13 26.63 11.56
CA ARG A 146 -5.77 25.54 12.29
C ARG A 146 -7.27 25.71 11.99
N PRO A 147 -7.97 24.70 11.42
CA PRO A 147 -9.42 24.77 11.33
C PRO A 147 -9.85 25.08 12.75
N GLU A 148 -10.31 26.31 12.95
CA GLU A 148 -10.78 26.77 14.23
C GLU A 148 -11.98 25.88 14.46
N LEU A 149 -11.78 24.85 15.29
CA LEU A 149 -12.86 23.98 15.72
C LEU A 149 -13.87 24.97 16.27
N SER A 150 -14.97 25.16 15.54
CA SER A 150 -16.04 26.03 15.97
C SER A 150 -16.30 25.65 17.43
N PRO A 151 -16.28 26.61 18.37
CA PRO A 151 -16.47 26.30 19.77
C PRO A 151 -17.72 25.42 19.86
N PRO A 152 -17.67 24.31 20.62
CA PRO A 152 -18.83 23.44 20.75
C PRO A 152 -20.03 24.33 21.08
N PRO A 153 -21.18 24.13 20.41
CA PRO A 153 -22.36 24.95 20.67
C PRO A 153 -22.56 24.97 22.18
N ARG A 154 -22.56 26.17 22.77
CA ARG A 154 -22.81 26.34 24.19
C ARG A 154 -24.07 25.57 24.50
N THR A 155 -23.96 24.54 25.33
CA THR A 155 -25.10 23.83 25.88
C THR A 155 -25.88 24.88 26.67
N VAL A 156 -26.90 25.45 26.06
CA VAL A 156 -27.89 26.25 26.75
C VAL A 156 -28.55 25.27 27.71
N SER A 157 -28.33 25.48 29.01
CA SER A 157 -29.00 24.70 30.06
C SER A 157 -30.49 24.64 29.73
N PRO A 158 -31.12 23.46 29.75
CA PRO A 158 -32.56 23.37 29.57
C PRO A 158 -33.25 24.24 30.64
N PRO A 159 -34.23 25.08 30.27
CA PRO A 159 -35.01 25.82 31.24
C PRO A 159 -35.68 24.83 32.21
N GLN A 160 -35.61 25.14 33.51
CA GLN A 160 -36.34 24.44 34.55
C GLN A 160 -37.84 24.34 34.19
N PRO A 161 -38.51 23.22 34.47
CA PRO A 161 -39.96 23.11 34.27
C PRO A 161 -40.66 24.06 35.26
N ALA A 162 -41.32 25.08 34.71
CA ALA A 162 -42.29 25.87 35.46
C ALA A 162 -43.59 25.06 35.64
N GLU A 163 -44.17 25.19 36.83
CA GLU A 163 -45.44 24.57 37.23
C GLU A 163 -46.60 24.87 36.26
N PRO A 164 -47.58 23.95 36.14
CA PRO A 164 -48.69 24.12 35.23
C PRO A 164 -49.75 25.07 35.79
N GLN A 165 -49.84 26.29 35.26
CA GLN A 165 -51.06 27.09 35.35
C GLN A 165 -52.04 26.68 34.26
N ARG A 166 -53.20 26.18 34.70
CA ARG A 166 -54.42 26.05 33.89
C ARG A 166 -54.84 27.42 33.38
N GLY A 167 -55.13 27.52 32.08
CA GLY A 167 -55.76 28.70 31.50
C GLY A 167 -56.23 28.42 30.09
N ALA A 168 -57.54 28.50 29.89
CA ALA A 168 -58.27 28.24 28.66
C ALA A 168 -57.95 29.24 27.54
N GLY A 169 -58.07 28.81 26.29
CA GLY A 169 -58.03 29.72 25.13
C GLY A 169 -58.02 28.99 23.80
N ALA A 170 -59.16 28.99 23.13
CA ALA A 170 -59.44 28.38 21.84
C ALA A 170 -58.77 29.15 20.66
N ALA A 171 -58.39 28.43 19.61
CA ALA A 171 -58.15 28.95 18.25
C ALA A 171 -58.15 27.79 17.20
N PRO A 172 -58.39 28.08 15.90
CA PRO A 172 -59.18 27.25 14.96
C PRO A 172 -58.33 26.32 14.05
N PRO A 173 -58.98 25.43 13.26
CA PRO A 173 -58.28 24.44 12.43
C PRO A 173 -57.77 25.06 11.11
N ILE A 174 -56.55 24.70 10.72
CA ILE A 174 -56.03 24.94 9.38
C ILE A 174 -55.97 23.58 8.67
N ASP A 175 -56.87 23.43 7.69
CA ASP A 175 -56.84 22.41 6.65
C ASP A 175 -55.52 22.48 5.88
N THR A 176 -54.86 21.34 5.72
CA THR A 176 -53.88 21.15 4.64
C THR A 176 -54.22 19.85 3.90
N PRO A 177 -54.29 19.89 2.55
CA PRO A 177 -54.76 18.77 1.76
C PRO A 177 -53.67 17.71 1.50
N ASP A 178 -54.17 16.49 1.41
CA ASP A 178 -53.56 15.27 0.87
C ASP A 178 -52.78 15.47 -0.44
N SER A 179 -51.68 14.71 -0.58
CA SER A 179 -51.16 14.03 -1.79
C SER A 179 -49.63 14.00 -1.77
N ALA A 180 -48.90 12.92 -2.05
CA ALA A 180 -49.22 11.54 -2.37
C ALA A 180 -48.00 10.72 -1.97
N VAL A 181 -48.17 9.76 -1.05
CA VAL A 181 -47.08 8.86 -0.65
C VAL A 181 -47.08 7.68 -1.61
N SER A 182 -46.01 7.59 -2.42
CA SER A 182 -45.79 6.43 -3.29
C SER A 182 -45.70 5.16 -2.45
N ALA A 183 -46.61 4.23 -2.70
CA ALA A 183 -46.65 2.92 -2.10
C ALA A 183 -45.42 2.10 -2.51
N VAL A 184 -44.43 2.01 -1.62
CA VAL A 184 -43.39 0.99 -1.69
C VAL A 184 -44.04 -0.34 -1.33
N ARG A 185 -44.24 -1.20 -2.33
CA ARG A 185 -44.64 -2.60 -2.14
C ARG A 185 -43.62 -3.32 -1.28
N THR A 186 -43.97 -3.58 -0.03
CA THR A 186 -43.28 -4.54 0.83
C THR A 186 -43.47 -5.96 0.26
N PRO A 187 -42.39 -6.73 0.03
CA PRO A 187 -42.52 -8.14 -0.34
C PRO A 187 -43.15 -8.95 0.80
N PRO A 188 -43.89 -10.02 0.50
CA PRO A 188 -44.54 -10.84 1.50
C PRO A 188 -43.53 -11.49 2.46
N PRO A 189 -43.92 -11.72 3.73
CA PRO A 189 -43.07 -12.36 4.71
C PRO A 189 -42.69 -13.76 4.24
N ARG A 190 -41.38 -14.06 4.21
CA ARG A 190 -40.90 -15.43 3.97
C ARG A 190 -41.39 -16.34 5.09
N PRO A 191 -41.90 -17.54 4.79
CA PRO A 191 -42.25 -18.51 5.81
C PRO A 191 -41.04 -18.85 6.67
N ALA A 192 -41.23 -18.89 7.98
CA ALA A 192 -40.22 -19.24 8.95
C ALA A 192 -39.72 -20.67 8.67
N VAL A 193 -38.45 -20.78 8.29
CA VAL A 193 -37.76 -22.07 8.19
C VAL A 193 -37.58 -22.61 9.61
N GLN A 194 -38.30 -23.67 9.95
CA GLN A 194 -38.06 -24.42 11.18
C GLN A 194 -36.61 -24.97 11.16
N PRO A 195 -35.82 -24.74 12.21
CA PRO A 195 -34.52 -25.36 12.34
C PRO A 195 -34.70 -26.87 12.49
N GLY A 196 -34.25 -27.62 11.49
CA GLY A 196 -34.14 -29.08 11.59
C GLY A 196 -33.20 -29.49 12.72
N PRO A 197 -33.38 -30.70 13.28
CA PRO A 197 -32.55 -31.19 14.38
C PRO A 197 -31.07 -31.19 13.98
N ALA A 198 -30.24 -30.63 14.85
CA ALA A 198 -28.80 -30.56 14.65
C ALA A 198 -28.23 -31.98 14.43
N PRO A 199 -27.41 -32.20 13.38
CA PRO A 199 -26.75 -33.49 13.19
C PRO A 199 -25.85 -33.76 14.39
N THR A 200 -26.07 -34.91 15.03
CA THR A 200 -25.22 -35.41 16.12
C THR A 200 -23.85 -35.70 15.54
N VAL A 201 -22.92 -34.76 15.70
CA VAL A 201 -21.52 -34.94 15.30
C VAL A 201 -20.93 -36.01 16.22
N GLN A 202 -20.84 -37.24 15.72
CA GLN A 202 -20.06 -38.30 16.36
C GLN A 202 -18.61 -37.82 16.47
N ARG A 203 -18.16 -37.66 17.71
CA ARG A 203 -16.80 -37.31 18.08
C ARG A 203 -15.89 -38.47 17.68
N PRO A 204 -14.93 -38.30 16.75
CA PRO A 204 -14.00 -39.37 16.43
C PRO A 204 -13.16 -39.71 17.68
N PRO A 205 -12.80 -40.98 17.88
CA PRO A 205 -12.00 -41.41 19.03
C PRO A 205 -10.66 -40.67 19.04
N ALA A 206 -10.19 -40.36 20.25
CA ALA A 206 -8.97 -39.63 20.50
C ALA A 206 -7.78 -40.33 19.80
N SER A 207 -7.30 -39.74 18.71
CA SER A 207 -6.07 -40.16 18.07
C SER A 207 -4.92 -39.83 19.01
N THR A 208 -4.22 -40.86 19.48
CA THR A 208 -3.00 -40.78 20.27
C THR A 208 -2.02 -39.83 19.60
N ARG A 209 -1.87 -38.65 20.19
CA ARG A 209 -1.03 -37.56 19.71
C ARG A 209 0.43 -37.97 19.86
N ILE A 210 1.01 -38.49 18.78
CA ILE A 210 2.46 -38.70 18.67
C ILE A 210 3.11 -37.32 18.74
N VAL A 211 3.78 -37.03 19.85
CA VAL A 211 4.61 -35.84 20.03
C VAL A 211 5.80 -35.98 19.08
N PRO A 212 6.01 -35.05 18.12
CA PRO A 212 7.19 -35.11 17.27
C PRO A 212 8.45 -35.00 18.14
N ARG A 213 9.30 -36.02 18.03
CA ARG A 213 10.61 -36.10 18.67
C ARG A 213 11.41 -34.88 18.25
N ARG A 214 11.92 -34.10 19.22
CA ARG A 214 12.84 -32.99 18.98
C ARG A 214 14.05 -33.53 18.20
N THR A 215 14.18 -33.10 16.95
CA THR A 215 15.43 -33.25 16.20
C THR A 215 16.46 -32.32 16.82
N GLU A 216 17.48 -32.90 17.44
CA GLU A 216 18.64 -32.18 17.96
C GLU A 216 19.37 -31.49 16.81
N THR A 217 19.56 -30.18 16.95
CA THR A 217 20.34 -29.36 16.02
C THR A 217 21.80 -29.83 16.04
N PRO A 218 22.47 -30.00 14.88
CA PRO A 218 23.87 -30.44 14.84
C PRO A 218 24.78 -29.51 15.65
N LYS A 219 25.57 -30.09 16.56
CA LYS A 219 26.59 -29.37 17.32
C LYS A 219 27.61 -28.74 16.36
N ARG A 220 27.71 -27.41 16.42
CA ARG A 220 28.72 -26.62 15.70
C ARG A 220 30.13 -27.05 16.14
N PRO A 221 31.08 -27.28 15.23
CA PRO A 221 32.47 -27.56 15.58
C PRO A 221 33.07 -26.39 16.36
N THR A 222 33.50 -26.65 17.59
CA THR A 222 34.40 -25.79 18.36
C THR A 222 35.77 -25.83 17.71
N GLY A 223 36.06 -24.85 16.86
CA GLY A 223 37.41 -24.56 16.41
C GLY A 223 38.19 -23.88 17.53
N GLN A 224 39.00 -24.67 18.24
CA GLN A 224 40.20 -24.20 18.92
C GLN A 224 41.14 -23.60 17.87
N ASN A 225 41.60 -22.38 18.09
CA ASN A 225 42.98 -21.93 17.86
C ASN A 225 43.08 -20.45 18.25
N SER A 226 43.55 -20.20 19.47
CA SER A 226 44.10 -18.92 19.88
C SER A 226 45.56 -18.87 19.44
N PRO A 227 46.03 -17.80 18.78
CA PRO A 227 47.44 -17.44 18.81
C PRO A 227 47.65 -16.23 19.73
N GLU A 228 48.56 -16.46 20.69
CA GLU A 228 49.59 -15.55 21.16
C GLU A 228 49.32 -14.04 21.17
N VAL A 229 49.17 -13.56 22.40
CA VAL A 229 49.42 -12.19 22.83
C VAL A 229 50.91 -11.87 22.64
N GLY A 230 51.22 -10.80 21.89
CA GLY A 230 52.50 -10.11 22.06
C GLY A 230 53.24 -9.64 20.80
N LYS A 231 52.64 -8.79 19.96
CA LYS A 231 53.42 -7.83 19.13
C LYS A 231 52.66 -6.49 19.01
N PRO A 232 53.33 -5.34 19.19
CA PRO A 232 52.71 -4.03 18.98
C PRO A 232 52.44 -3.83 17.47
N ALA A 233 51.21 -3.42 17.15
CA ALA A 233 50.77 -3.20 15.78
C ALA A 233 51.57 -2.05 15.11
N PRO A 234 52.01 -2.21 13.86
CA PRO A 234 52.58 -1.10 13.09
C PRO A 234 51.50 -0.05 12.83
N ARG A 235 51.85 1.23 13.01
CA ARG A 235 51.00 2.38 12.72
C ARG A 235 50.59 2.33 11.24
N THR A 236 49.29 2.13 11.01
CA THR A 236 48.69 2.23 9.67
C THR A 236 48.84 3.66 9.17
N PRO A 237 49.37 3.89 7.94
CA PRO A 237 49.44 5.22 7.38
C PRO A 237 48.03 5.79 7.20
N GLU A 238 47.92 7.08 7.52
CA GLU A 238 46.71 7.89 7.46
C GLU A 238 46.10 7.81 6.06
N ARG A 239 44.97 7.11 5.95
CA ARG A 239 44.27 6.89 4.68
C ARG A 239 43.64 8.20 4.24
N THR A 240 44.33 8.92 3.36
CA THR A 240 43.81 10.10 2.67
C THR A 240 42.50 9.71 1.98
N LYS A 241 41.40 10.32 2.41
CA LYS A 241 40.07 10.10 1.83
C LYS A 241 40.09 10.61 0.39
N SER A 242 40.24 9.70 -0.58
CA SER A 242 40.02 10.02 -1.98
C SER A 242 38.58 10.55 -2.16
N PRO A 243 38.37 11.61 -2.94
CA PRO A 243 37.02 12.10 -3.22
C PRO A 243 36.19 10.97 -3.85
N ILE A 244 35.01 10.73 -3.28
CA ILE A 244 34.03 9.79 -3.82
C ILE A 244 33.52 10.40 -5.12
N VAL A 245 34.13 10.00 -6.24
CA VAL A 245 33.61 10.27 -7.58
C VAL A 245 32.51 9.24 -7.83
N PHE A 246 31.26 9.68 -7.84
CA PHE A 246 30.14 8.88 -8.33
C PHE A 246 30.33 8.69 -9.83
N THR A 247 30.90 7.55 -10.24
CA THR A 247 30.84 7.12 -11.62
C THR A 247 29.36 6.87 -11.93
N GLN A 248 28.77 7.68 -12.81
CA GLN A 248 27.52 7.33 -13.48
C GLN A 248 27.68 5.89 -13.97
N ARG A 249 26.82 4.99 -13.47
CA ARG A 249 26.83 3.59 -13.86
C ARG A 249 26.66 3.58 -15.37
N GLU A 250 27.74 3.23 -16.06
CA GLU A 250 27.81 3.20 -17.51
C GLU A 250 26.64 2.35 -18.00
N GLN A 251 25.78 2.97 -18.81
CA GLN A 251 24.62 2.30 -19.38
C GLN A 251 25.17 1.30 -20.39
N VAL A 252 25.41 0.07 -19.93
CA VAL A 252 25.90 -1.00 -20.80
C VAL A 252 24.82 -1.24 -21.85
N ASP A 253 25.14 -0.96 -23.10
CA ASP A 253 24.30 -1.27 -24.25
C ASP A 253 24.24 -2.79 -24.40
N PHE A 254 23.21 -3.39 -23.83
CA PHE A 254 22.90 -4.80 -24.05
C PHE A 254 22.40 -4.99 -25.48
N ALA A 255 22.79 -6.11 -26.10
CA ALA A 255 22.17 -6.59 -27.32
C ALA A 255 20.63 -6.54 -27.20
N PRO A 256 19.89 -6.22 -28.27
CA PRO A 256 18.44 -6.04 -28.24
C PRO A 256 17.79 -7.25 -27.55
N SER A 257 17.28 -7.03 -26.34
CA SER A 257 16.60 -8.06 -25.57
C SER A 257 15.39 -8.53 -26.38
N PRO A 258 15.12 -9.85 -26.50
CA PRO A 258 13.96 -10.38 -27.22
C PRO A 258 12.62 -10.08 -26.54
N ALA A 259 12.58 -9.05 -25.67
CA ALA A 259 11.40 -8.69 -24.92
C ALA A 259 10.38 -7.95 -25.81
N GLY A 260 9.13 -8.38 -25.75
CA GLY A 260 8.05 -7.81 -26.56
C GLY A 260 6.69 -7.92 -25.88
N ILE A 261 5.73 -7.09 -26.30
CA ILE A 261 4.33 -7.29 -25.95
C ILE A 261 3.73 -8.22 -26.99
N ARG A 262 3.11 -9.31 -26.54
CA ARG A 262 2.35 -10.23 -27.38
C ARG A 262 0.87 -9.89 -27.26
N VAL A 263 0.24 -9.63 -28.41
CA VAL A 263 -1.22 -9.45 -28.51
C VAL A 263 -1.85 -10.80 -28.80
N HIS A 264 -2.76 -11.24 -27.95
CA HIS A 264 -3.53 -12.47 -28.17
C HIS A 264 -4.78 -12.14 -28.98
N GLY A 265 -4.71 -12.35 -30.30
CA GLY A 265 -5.79 -12.08 -31.23
C GLY A 265 -5.43 -11.00 -32.26
N GLU A 266 -6.44 -10.27 -32.72
CA GLU A 266 -6.26 -9.23 -33.74
C GLU A 266 -5.66 -7.95 -33.14
N THR A 267 -4.79 -7.27 -33.88
CA THR A 267 -4.24 -5.96 -33.51
C THR A 267 -5.11 -4.80 -34.00
N ALA A 268 -6.20 -5.10 -34.71
CA ALA A 268 -7.20 -4.14 -35.12
C ALA A 268 -8.60 -4.74 -35.00
N GLY A 269 -9.58 -3.94 -34.59
CA GLY A 269 -10.96 -4.41 -34.39
C GLY A 269 -11.92 -3.24 -34.16
N LYS A 270 -13.24 -3.47 -34.17
CA LYS A 270 -14.23 -2.41 -33.96
C LYS A 270 -14.41 -2.10 -32.47
N ALA A 271 -14.69 -0.84 -32.14
CA ALA A 271 -15.02 -0.45 -30.78
C ALA A 271 -16.41 -0.98 -30.36
N PRO A 272 -16.58 -1.47 -29.12
CA PRO A 272 -15.53 -1.70 -28.13
C PRO A 272 -14.73 -2.98 -28.43
N MET A 273 -13.40 -2.92 -28.30
CA MET A 273 -12.49 -4.04 -28.58
C MET A 273 -11.88 -4.56 -27.27
N GLN A 274 -12.09 -5.84 -26.97
CA GLN A 274 -11.41 -6.50 -25.85
C GLN A 274 -10.10 -7.11 -26.35
N VAL A 275 -9.00 -6.82 -25.66
CA VAL A 275 -7.67 -7.28 -26.04
C VAL A 275 -7.00 -7.96 -24.86
N SER A 276 -6.52 -9.18 -25.06
CA SER A 276 -5.64 -9.89 -24.13
C SER A 276 -4.18 -9.67 -24.54
N LEU A 277 -3.35 -9.32 -23.56
CA LEU A 277 -1.95 -8.93 -23.73
C LEU A 277 -1.08 -9.71 -22.77
N SER A 278 0.09 -10.16 -23.23
CA SER A 278 1.15 -10.68 -22.38
C SER A 278 2.50 -10.05 -22.71
N VAL A 279 3.44 -10.11 -21.77
CA VAL A 279 4.84 -9.78 -22.05
C VAL A 279 5.62 -11.07 -22.31
N ASP A 280 6.26 -11.12 -23.46
CA ASP A 280 7.34 -12.06 -23.73
C ASP A 280 8.62 -11.48 -23.12
N LEU A 281 9.05 -12.03 -21.99
CA LEU A 281 10.25 -11.61 -21.26
C LEU A 281 11.02 -12.88 -20.85
N PRO A 282 12.35 -12.95 -21.04
CA PRO A 282 13.15 -14.08 -20.56
C PRO A 282 12.90 -14.33 -19.06
N ASP A 283 12.81 -15.60 -18.64
CA ASP A 283 12.44 -15.96 -17.27
C ASP A 283 13.39 -15.38 -16.22
N GLN A 284 14.67 -15.25 -16.57
CA GLN A 284 15.69 -14.59 -15.73
C GLN A 284 15.37 -13.13 -15.42
N LEU A 285 14.67 -12.43 -16.32
CA LEU A 285 14.25 -11.04 -16.14
C LEU A 285 12.85 -10.93 -15.55
N LYS A 286 12.05 -12.01 -15.57
CA LYS A 286 10.72 -12.04 -14.93
C LYS A 286 10.81 -12.19 -13.42
N ASP A 287 11.77 -12.98 -12.93
CA ASP A 287 11.91 -13.20 -11.50
C ASP A 287 12.23 -11.88 -10.77
N GLY A 288 11.42 -11.57 -9.75
CA GLY A 288 11.50 -10.32 -8.99
C GLY A 288 11.07 -9.04 -9.73
N ALA A 289 10.70 -9.12 -11.01
CA ALA A 289 10.32 -7.95 -11.78
C ALA A 289 8.89 -7.47 -11.48
N THR A 290 8.68 -6.16 -11.60
CA THR A 290 7.37 -5.51 -11.53
C THR A 290 7.03 -4.88 -12.86
N ILE A 291 5.74 -4.72 -13.14
CA ILE A 291 5.26 -4.23 -14.42
C ILE A 291 4.02 -3.35 -14.23
N LEU A 292 4.01 -2.23 -14.96
CA LEU A 292 2.89 -1.30 -15.06
C LEU A 292 2.45 -1.23 -16.53
N TRP A 293 1.19 -1.55 -16.78
CA TRP A 293 0.56 -1.42 -18.09
C TRP A 293 -0.05 -0.04 -18.26
N THR A 294 0.10 0.56 -19.43
CA THR A 294 -0.56 1.83 -19.80
C THR A 294 -1.19 1.77 -21.19
N ASP A 295 -2.29 2.49 -21.38
CA ASP A 295 -2.90 2.82 -22.67
C ASP A 295 -2.84 4.33 -22.84
N ASN A 296 -2.10 4.81 -23.84
CA ASN A 296 -1.91 6.25 -24.06
C ASN A 296 -1.47 6.97 -22.77
N GLU A 297 -0.50 6.38 -22.07
CA GLU A 297 0.07 6.84 -20.79
C GLU A 297 -0.86 6.73 -19.57
N ARG A 298 -2.10 6.27 -19.75
CA ARG A 298 -3.04 6.04 -18.65
C ARG A 298 -2.90 4.61 -18.11
N PRO A 299 -2.75 4.40 -16.79
CA PRO A 299 -2.63 3.06 -16.22
C PRO A 299 -3.81 2.15 -16.53
N ILE A 300 -3.53 0.89 -16.87
CA ILE A 300 -4.52 -0.16 -17.06
C ILE A 300 -4.37 -1.16 -15.90
N PRO A 301 -5.47 -1.68 -15.31
CA PRO A 301 -5.37 -2.76 -14.33
C PRO A 301 -4.73 -4.01 -14.93
N ALA A 302 -3.78 -4.62 -14.21
CA ALA A 302 -3.19 -5.89 -14.58
C ALA A 302 -4.06 -7.04 -14.01
N VAL A 303 -4.29 -8.10 -14.81
CA VAL A 303 -5.01 -9.30 -14.33
C VAL A 303 -4.04 -10.21 -13.58
N HIS A 304 -2.86 -10.41 -14.17
CA HIS A 304 -1.70 -11.04 -13.56
C HIS A 304 -0.48 -10.14 -13.77
N ALA A 305 0.66 -10.45 -13.17
CA ALA A 305 1.84 -9.59 -13.29
C ALA A 305 2.15 -9.30 -14.77
N PHE A 306 2.41 -10.33 -15.58
CA PHE A 306 2.83 -10.15 -16.98
C PHE A 306 1.71 -10.27 -18.01
N GLU A 307 0.45 -10.26 -17.57
CA GLU A 307 -0.72 -10.40 -18.45
C GLU A 307 -1.81 -9.41 -18.06
N THR A 308 -2.46 -8.82 -19.06
CA THR A 308 -3.61 -7.94 -18.85
C THR A 308 -4.70 -8.16 -19.89
N LEU A 309 -5.92 -7.78 -19.52
CA LEU A 309 -7.09 -7.79 -20.37
C LEU A 309 -7.67 -6.37 -20.35
N VAL A 310 -7.64 -5.69 -21.50
CA VAL A 310 -8.10 -4.31 -21.63
C VAL A 310 -9.31 -4.23 -22.56
N LEU A 311 -10.28 -3.38 -22.22
CA LEU A 311 -11.41 -3.04 -23.07
C LEU A 311 -11.21 -1.64 -23.65
N LEU A 312 -10.82 -1.57 -24.92
CA LEU A 312 -10.59 -0.33 -25.66
C LEU A 312 -11.92 0.14 -26.26
N ARG A 313 -12.51 1.18 -25.68
CA ARG A 313 -13.87 1.65 -26.02
C ARG A 313 -13.87 2.73 -27.10
N GLU A 314 -12.82 3.53 -27.17
CA GLU A 314 -12.73 4.67 -28.06
C GLU A 314 -12.15 4.21 -29.41
N PRO A 315 -12.71 4.62 -30.55
CA PRO A 315 -12.04 4.46 -31.83
C PRO A 315 -10.74 5.26 -31.89
N GLY A 316 -9.68 4.70 -32.47
CA GLY A 316 -8.39 5.36 -32.63
C GLY A 316 -7.20 4.42 -32.46
N GLN A 317 -6.00 5.00 -32.40
CA GLN A 317 -4.78 4.27 -32.05
C GLN A 317 -4.57 4.26 -30.54
N HIS A 318 -4.42 3.07 -29.99
CA HIS A 318 -4.09 2.84 -28.58
C HIS A 318 -2.64 2.43 -28.45
N ARG A 319 -1.83 3.27 -27.80
CA ARG A 319 -0.42 2.99 -27.53
C ARG A 319 -0.32 2.27 -26.19
N ILE A 320 -0.28 0.94 -26.27
CA ILE A 320 -0.08 0.10 -25.10
C ILE A 320 1.40 0.06 -24.75
N ALA A 321 1.74 0.32 -23.49
CA ALA A 321 3.10 0.17 -22.99
C ALA A 321 3.15 -0.68 -21.72
N ALA A 322 4.17 -1.54 -21.64
CA ALA A 322 4.54 -2.29 -20.46
C ALA A 322 5.83 -1.70 -19.90
N HIS A 323 5.73 -1.03 -18.75
CA HIS A 323 6.88 -0.48 -18.02
C HIS A 323 7.34 -1.52 -16.99
N ILE A 324 8.45 -2.19 -17.28
CA ILE A 324 8.97 -3.30 -16.47
C ILE A 324 10.20 -2.82 -15.71
N ILE A 325 10.26 -3.13 -14.42
CA ILE A 325 11.42 -2.94 -13.56
C ILE A 325 11.90 -4.31 -13.15
N THR A 326 13.08 -4.70 -13.63
CA THR A 326 13.68 -6.00 -13.33
C THR A 326 14.22 -6.05 -11.90
N ALA A 327 14.55 -7.24 -11.39
CA ALA A 327 15.10 -7.40 -10.04
C ALA A 327 16.43 -6.67 -9.80
N ASP A 328 17.18 -6.40 -10.86
CA ASP A 328 18.40 -5.59 -10.86
C ASP A 328 18.15 -4.11 -11.16
N ASP A 329 16.89 -3.65 -10.98
CA ASP A 329 16.43 -2.28 -11.13
C ASP A 329 16.61 -1.67 -12.54
N ARG A 330 16.77 -2.51 -13.57
CA ARG A 330 16.76 -2.03 -14.96
C ARG A 330 15.33 -1.74 -15.41
N LYS A 331 15.17 -0.63 -16.12
CA LYS A 331 13.89 -0.22 -16.71
C LYS A 331 13.81 -0.69 -18.15
N LEU A 332 12.81 -1.49 -18.45
CA LEU A 332 12.42 -1.87 -19.81
C LEU A 332 11.07 -1.24 -20.13
N VAL A 333 10.93 -0.66 -21.32
CA VAL A 333 9.65 -0.12 -21.79
C VAL A 333 9.33 -0.76 -23.12
N LEU A 334 8.36 -1.67 -23.11
CA LEU A 334 7.88 -2.33 -24.31
C LEU A 334 6.65 -1.59 -24.80
N ARG A 335 6.47 -1.46 -26.12
CA ARG A 335 5.37 -0.71 -26.72
C ARG A 335 4.70 -1.52 -27.83
N GLN A 336 3.38 -1.42 -27.92
CA GLN A 336 2.55 -2.03 -28.94
C GLN A 336 1.41 -1.08 -29.31
N THR A 337 1.15 -0.92 -30.60
CA THR A 337 0.01 -0.13 -31.09
C THR A 337 -1.13 -1.05 -31.47
N ILE A 338 -2.35 -0.71 -31.04
CA ILE A 338 -3.60 -1.39 -31.39
C ILE A 338 -4.52 -0.38 -32.06
N THR A 339 -5.19 -0.77 -33.14
CA THR A 339 -6.09 0.12 -33.90
C THR A 339 -7.55 -0.25 -33.67
N VAL A 340 -8.30 0.61 -33.02
CA VAL A 340 -9.73 0.43 -32.79
C VAL A 340 -10.52 1.22 -33.83
N LEU A 341 -11.27 0.53 -34.67
CA LEU A 341 -12.10 1.09 -35.71
C LEU A 341 -13.43 1.60 -35.13
N SER A 342 -14.01 2.63 -35.74
CA SER A 342 -15.35 3.09 -35.38
C SER A 342 -16.37 1.95 -35.46
N PRO A 343 -17.35 1.88 -34.55
CA PRO A 343 -18.44 0.92 -34.68
C PRO A 343 -19.09 1.13 -36.04
N SER A 344 -19.29 0.07 -36.81
CA SER A 344 -20.06 0.18 -38.05
C SER A 344 -21.45 0.63 -37.65
N SER A 345 -21.83 1.85 -38.03
CA SER A 345 -23.19 2.34 -37.90
C SER A 345 -24.08 1.39 -38.69
N GLN A 346 -24.64 0.38 -38.02
CA GLN A 346 -25.76 -0.34 -38.61
C GLN A 346 -26.86 0.70 -38.72
N PRO A 347 -27.41 0.94 -39.93
CA PRO A 347 -28.57 1.79 -40.06
C PRO A 347 -29.64 1.20 -39.13
N ALA A 348 -30.16 2.03 -38.23
CA ALA A 348 -31.28 1.66 -37.38
C ALA A 348 -32.40 1.14 -38.29
N SER A 349 -32.71 -0.14 -38.17
CA SER A 349 -33.69 -0.84 -38.99
C SER A 349 -35.09 -0.67 -38.41
#